data_AF-A0A924D9M4-F1
#
_entry.id   AF-A0A924D9M4-F1
#
_cell.length_a   1.000
_cell.length_b   1.000
_cell.length_c   1.000
_cell.angle_alpha   90.00
_cell.angle_beta   90.00
_cell.angle_gamma   90.00
#
_symmetry.space_group_name_H-M   'P 1'
#
loop_
_entity.id
_entity.type
_entity.pdbx_description
1 polymer ?
#
loop_
_entity_poly.entity_id
_entity_poly.type
_entity_poly.pdbx_seq_one_letter_code
_entity_poly.pdbx_strand_id
1 'polypeptide(L)'
;MRNTKIRQPTPVHTNTQRWLPRASFSESRLCREREKPMGNPENPIMTRGIAYKVEGKYDEAMADFQHILAQDSNSIEGHYQLGLVYGFIGMFDESIEELLRAMSLEESRLDIRYDLAMTYSMLGMYDEAKQSFEEVLQRDPEHKKAKEQIAFFASMA
;
A
#
# COMPACT_ATOMS: atom_id res chain seq x y z
N MET A 1 61.56 55.74 -15.34
CA MET A 1 61.32 56.66 -14.21
C MET A 1 59.90 56.53 -13.69
N ARG A 2 59.69 55.78 -12.61
CA ARG A 2 58.94 56.15 -11.38
C ARG A 2 58.61 54.87 -10.61
N ASN A 3 59.32 54.72 -9.49
CA ASN A 3 58.91 53.94 -8.34
C ASN A 3 57.50 54.36 -7.90
N THR A 4 56.70 53.41 -7.43
CA THR A 4 56.16 53.44 -6.07
C THR A 4 55.62 52.06 -5.66
N LYS A 5 56.25 51.49 -4.63
CA LYS A 5 55.71 50.42 -3.77
C LYS A 5 54.31 50.80 -3.25
N ILE A 6 53.46 49.81 -2.96
CA ILE A 6 52.77 49.66 -1.66
C ILE A 6 52.29 48.19 -1.52
N ARG A 7 52.23 47.76 -0.25
CA ARG A 7 52.16 46.40 0.30
C ARG A 7 50.79 45.70 0.15
N GLN A 8 50.84 44.36 0.23
CA GLN A 8 49.72 43.40 0.38
C GLN A 8 48.89 43.62 1.66
N PRO A 9 47.65 43.09 1.75
CA PRO A 9 47.42 42.03 2.73
C PRO A 9 46.46 40.88 2.33
N THR A 10 46.96 39.64 2.47
CA THR A 10 46.39 38.37 3.02
C THR A 10 45.01 37.80 2.66
N PRO A 11 44.83 36.45 2.80
CA PRO A 11 44.03 35.63 1.89
C PRO A 11 42.72 35.12 2.52
N VAL A 12 41.76 34.69 1.69
CA VAL A 12 40.74 33.74 2.14
C VAL A 12 40.24 32.84 1.00
N HIS A 13 40.31 31.54 1.28
CA HIS A 13 39.59 30.41 0.67
C HIS A 13 39.96 29.97 -0.76
N THR A 14 41.00 29.12 -0.78
CA THR A 14 41.00 27.78 -1.39
C THR A 14 39.66 27.33 -2.00
N ASN A 15 39.67 26.85 -3.24
CA ASN A 15 39.80 25.41 -3.48
C ASN A 15 39.92 25.13 -4.99
N THR A 16 41.00 24.44 -5.33
CA THR A 16 41.46 24.00 -6.64
C THR A 16 40.43 23.14 -7.40
N GLN A 17 39.98 23.61 -8.58
CA GLN A 17 39.41 22.75 -9.62
C GLN A 17 40.48 22.48 -10.68
N ARG A 18 41.18 21.36 -10.51
CA ARG A 18 42.18 20.82 -11.43
C ARG A 18 41.46 19.97 -12.49
N TRP A 19 41.18 20.59 -13.64
CA TRP A 19 41.28 20.06 -15.02
C TRP A 19 41.83 18.61 -15.13
N LEU A 20 41.14 17.60 -15.73
CA LEU A 20 41.04 17.29 -17.19
C LEU A 20 40.29 15.91 -17.44
N PRO A 21 40.08 15.41 -18.69
CA PRO A 21 38.77 14.95 -19.18
C PRO A 21 38.69 13.48 -19.69
N ARG A 22 37.43 13.06 -19.98
CA ARG A 22 36.94 12.07 -20.99
C ARG A 22 37.37 10.58 -20.87
N ALA A 23 36.46 9.70 -20.43
CA ALA A 23 36.16 8.39 -21.04
C ALA A 23 35.06 7.59 -20.29
N SER A 24 34.32 6.79 -21.08
CA SER A 24 33.61 5.52 -20.76
C SER A 24 32.41 5.50 -19.82
N PHE A 25 31.23 5.42 -20.44
CA PHE A 25 30.17 4.42 -20.21
C PHE A 25 30.18 3.67 -18.85
N SER A 26 29.29 4.06 -17.95
CA SER A 26 28.69 3.15 -16.98
C SER A 26 27.33 3.73 -16.59
N GLU A 27 26.27 3.06 -17.03
CA GLU A 27 24.92 3.09 -16.48
C GLU A 27 24.61 4.24 -15.53
N SER A 28 24.37 5.42 -16.10
CA SER A 28 23.71 6.51 -15.38
C SER A 28 22.28 6.05 -15.16
N ARG A 29 22.06 5.38 -14.02
CA ARG A 29 20.82 5.27 -13.26
C ARG A 29 19.76 6.27 -13.74
N LEU A 30 19.08 5.89 -14.81
CA LEU A 30 17.74 6.31 -15.17
C LEU A 30 16.78 5.23 -14.70
N CYS A 31 17.14 4.50 -13.64
CA CYS A 31 16.17 4.30 -12.58
C CYS A 31 15.77 5.71 -12.16
N ARG A 32 14.72 6.25 -12.79
CA ARG A 32 13.89 7.25 -12.13
C ARG A 32 13.73 6.71 -10.72
N GLU A 33 14.32 7.38 -9.75
CA GLU A 33 13.72 7.51 -8.45
C GLU A 33 12.33 8.03 -8.78
N ARG A 34 11.41 7.09 -9.00
CA ARG A 34 9.99 7.37 -8.99
C ARG A 34 9.78 7.69 -7.53
N GLU A 35 9.96 8.97 -7.21
CA GLU A 35 9.59 9.57 -5.94
C GLU A 35 8.31 8.86 -5.54
N LYS A 36 8.39 8.05 -4.49
CA LYS A 36 7.20 7.43 -3.92
C LYS A 36 6.25 8.59 -3.65
N PRO A 37 5.08 8.69 -4.28
CA PRO A 37 4.11 9.63 -3.76
C PRO A 37 3.74 9.08 -2.39
N MET A 38 4.23 9.76 -1.36
CA MET A 38 3.65 9.72 -0.03
C MET A 38 2.13 9.80 -0.22
N GLY A 39 1.40 8.86 0.39
CA GLY A 39 -0.03 8.63 0.21
C GLY A 39 -0.78 9.87 -0.23
N ASN A 40 -1.17 9.91 -1.50
CA ASN A 40 -1.83 11.07 -2.08
C ASN A 40 -3.30 11.04 -1.63
N PRO A 41 -3.81 12.07 -0.93
CA PRO A 41 -5.13 12.01 -0.30
C PRO A 41 -6.31 11.94 -1.26
N GLU A 42 -6.13 12.04 -2.59
CA GLU A 42 -7.23 11.84 -3.55
C GLU A 42 -6.68 11.20 -4.83
N ASN A 43 -6.50 9.88 -4.86
CA ASN A 43 -6.44 9.19 -6.15
C ASN A 43 -7.87 9.19 -6.71
N PRO A 44 -8.17 9.95 -7.79
CA PRO A 44 -9.53 10.06 -8.32
C PRO A 44 -10.07 8.70 -8.77
N ILE A 45 -9.18 7.78 -9.17
CA ILE A 45 -9.53 6.42 -9.55
C ILE A 45 -9.92 5.60 -8.31
N MET A 46 -9.27 5.83 -7.16
CA MET A 46 -9.64 5.18 -5.89
C MET A 46 -11.03 5.65 -5.45
N THR A 47 -11.28 6.96 -5.42
CA THR A 47 -12.57 7.51 -5.03
C THR A 47 -13.68 7.05 -5.97
N ARG A 48 -13.41 6.99 -7.28
CA ARG A 48 -14.35 6.50 -8.28
C ARG A 48 -14.62 4.99 -8.13
N GLY A 49 -13.59 4.18 -7.93
CA GLY A 49 -13.75 2.74 -7.71
C GLY A 49 -14.58 2.45 -6.45
N ILE A 50 -14.36 3.20 -5.37
CA ILE A 50 -15.18 3.09 -4.14
C ILE A 50 -16.63 3.49 -4.42
N ALA A 51 -16.86 4.58 -5.17
CA ALA A 51 -18.20 4.99 -5.55
C ALA A 51 -18.91 3.90 -6.38
N TYR A 52 -18.23 3.31 -7.37
CA TYR A 52 -18.77 2.21 -8.17
C TYR A 52 -19.10 0.98 -7.32
N LYS A 53 -18.24 0.62 -6.36
CA LYS A 53 -18.52 -0.46 -5.41
C LYS A 53 -19.79 -0.21 -4.61
N VAL A 54 -19.99 1.02 -4.11
CA VAL A 54 -21.20 1.40 -3.36
C VAL A 54 -22.45 1.41 -4.24
N GLU A 55 -22.31 1.78 -5.51
CA GLU A 55 -23.38 1.72 -6.51
C GLU A 55 -23.70 0.30 -7.01
N GLY A 56 -22.90 -0.71 -6.64
CA GLY A 56 -23.04 -2.09 -7.11
C GLY A 56 -22.48 -2.34 -8.52
N LYS A 57 -21.75 -1.37 -9.08
CA LYS A 57 -21.04 -1.46 -10.37
C LYS A 57 -19.68 -2.13 -10.18
N TYR A 58 -19.72 -3.43 -9.88
CA TYR A 58 -18.53 -4.17 -9.46
C TYR A 58 -17.49 -4.33 -10.57
N ASP A 59 -17.91 -4.48 -11.83
CA ASP A 59 -17.00 -4.60 -12.98
C ASP A 59 -16.16 -3.33 -13.18
N GLU A 60 -16.82 -2.15 -13.12
CA GLU A 60 -16.12 -0.87 -13.22
C GLU A 60 -15.23 -0.59 -12.01
N ALA A 61 -15.67 -0.98 -10.80
CA ALA A 61 -14.85 -0.88 -9.59
C ALA A 61 -13.59 -1.74 -9.70
N MET A 62 -13.71 -2.98 -10.18
CA MET A 62 -12.57 -3.88 -10.41
C MET A 62 -11.59 -3.29 -11.42
N ALA A 63 -12.08 -2.77 -12.55
CA ALA A 63 -11.22 -2.15 -13.56
C ALA A 63 -10.42 -0.98 -12.97
N ASP A 64 -11.06 -0.16 -12.14
CA ASP A 64 -10.40 0.96 -11.46
C ASP A 64 -9.34 0.49 -10.45
N PHE A 65 -9.64 -0.50 -9.61
CA PHE A 65 -8.67 -1.04 -8.65
C PHE A 65 -7.52 -1.79 -9.33
N GLN A 66 -7.79 -2.55 -10.40
CA GLN A 66 -6.75 -3.19 -11.21
C GLN A 66 -5.84 -2.16 -11.88
N HIS A 67 -6.39 -1.03 -12.35
CA HIS A 67 -5.59 0.06 -12.89
C HIS A 67 -4.67 0.67 -11.81
N ILE A 68 -5.16 0.81 -10.57
CA ILE A 68 -4.32 1.25 -9.44
C ILE A 68 -3.18 0.26 -9.20
N LEU A 69 -3.48 -1.04 -9.18
CA LEU A 69 -2.48 -2.10 -9.00
C LEU A 69 -1.48 -2.19 -10.17
N ALA A 70 -1.90 -1.85 -11.38
CA ALA A 70 -0.99 -1.75 -12.54
C ALA A 70 0.00 -0.59 -12.39
N GLN A 71 -0.39 0.48 -11.70
CA GLN A 71 0.48 1.63 -11.43
C GLN A 71 1.36 1.42 -10.20
N ASP A 72 0.82 0.77 -9.18
CA ASP A 72 1.47 0.41 -7.92
C ASP A 72 1.01 -0.98 -7.47
N SER A 73 1.82 -1.98 -7.81
CA SER A 73 1.55 -3.39 -7.51
C SER A 73 1.62 -3.74 -6.03
N ASN A 74 2.07 -2.80 -5.18
CA ASN A 74 2.16 -2.99 -3.73
C ASN A 74 1.19 -2.05 -3.00
N SER A 75 0.13 -1.59 -3.68
CA SER A 75 -0.89 -0.76 -3.07
C SER A 75 -1.75 -1.59 -2.13
N ILE A 76 -1.57 -1.43 -0.82
CA ILE A 76 -2.36 -2.10 0.22
C ILE A 76 -3.85 -1.83 0.01
N GLU A 77 -4.22 -0.56 -0.21
CA GLU A 77 -5.61 -0.17 -0.42
C GLU A 77 -6.17 -0.70 -1.75
N GLY A 78 -5.35 -0.77 -2.80
CA GLY A 78 -5.74 -1.37 -4.08
C GLY A 78 -6.11 -2.84 -3.93
N HIS A 79 -5.24 -3.62 -3.26
CA HIS A 79 -5.50 -5.04 -2.99
C HIS A 79 -6.69 -5.25 -2.06
N TYR A 80 -6.79 -4.46 -0.99
CA TYR A 80 -7.90 -4.53 -0.04
C TYR A 80 -9.25 -4.24 -0.72
N GLN A 81 -9.35 -3.14 -1.48
CA GLN A 81 -10.60 -2.79 -2.16
C GLN A 81 -10.97 -3.80 -3.25
N LEU A 82 -9.99 -4.31 -4.00
CA LEU A 82 -10.23 -5.36 -5.00
C LEU A 82 -10.72 -6.65 -4.34
N GLY A 83 -10.12 -7.07 -3.23
CA GLY A 83 -10.57 -8.22 -2.43
C GLY A 83 -12.02 -8.06 -1.96
N LEU A 84 -12.38 -6.89 -1.41
CA LEU A 84 -13.76 -6.61 -1.03
C LEU A 84 -14.74 -6.74 -2.20
N VAL A 85 -14.38 -6.22 -3.39
CA VAL A 85 -15.24 -6.35 -4.58
C VAL A 85 -15.40 -7.81 -4.99
N TYR A 86 -14.33 -8.59 -4.99
CA TYR A 86 -14.39 -10.04 -5.25
C TYR A 86 -15.34 -10.75 -4.26
N GLY A 87 -15.27 -10.39 -2.97
CA GLY A 87 -16.20 -10.90 -1.96
C GLY A 87 -17.66 -10.55 -2.25
N PHE A 88 -17.95 -9.34 -2.75
CA PHE A 88 -19.32 -8.93 -3.10
C PHE A 88 -19.89 -9.66 -4.31
N ILE A 89 -19.06 -10.02 -5.29
CA ILE A 89 -19.50 -10.79 -6.47
C ILE A 89 -19.50 -12.31 -6.25
N GLY A 90 -19.08 -12.77 -5.06
CA GLY A 90 -19.05 -14.19 -4.69
C GLY A 90 -17.80 -14.94 -5.14
N MET A 91 -16.78 -14.23 -5.61
CA MET A 91 -15.46 -14.77 -5.98
C MET A 91 -14.59 -14.82 -4.72
N PHE A 92 -14.91 -15.76 -3.81
CA PHE A 92 -14.30 -15.80 -2.49
C PHE A 92 -12.82 -16.21 -2.51
N ASP A 93 -12.42 -17.08 -3.44
CA ASP A 93 -11.03 -17.52 -3.57
C ASP A 93 -10.12 -16.34 -4.00
N GLU A 94 -10.55 -15.57 -4.99
CA GLU A 94 -9.86 -14.36 -5.45
C GLU A 94 -9.87 -13.26 -4.39
N SER A 95 -10.97 -13.14 -3.62
CA SER A 95 -11.04 -12.24 -2.47
C SER A 95 -9.96 -12.58 -1.43
N ILE A 96 -9.84 -13.86 -1.07
CA ILE A 96 -8.82 -14.34 -0.13
C ILE A 96 -7.42 -14.01 -0.64
N GLU A 97 -7.13 -14.27 -1.92
CA GLU A 97 -5.80 -14.01 -2.49
C GLU A 97 -5.42 -12.52 -2.38
N GLU A 98 -6.32 -11.61 -2.77
CA GLU A 98 -6.04 -10.18 -2.72
C GLU A 98 -5.97 -9.64 -1.27
N LEU A 99 -6.83 -10.12 -0.37
CA LEU A 99 -6.79 -9.75 1.04
C LEU A 99 -5.51 -10.28 1.73
N LEU A 100 -5.04 -11.48 1.40
CA LEU A 100 -3.76 -12.01 1.89
C LEU A 100 -2.57 -11.19 1.39
N ARG A 101 -2.59 -10.74 0.14
CA ARG A 101 -1.56 -9.81 -0.38
C ARG A 101 -1.59 -8.49 0.39
N ALA A 102 -2.76 -7.90 0.61
CA ALA A 102 -2.91 -6.67 1.39
C ALA A 102 -2.38 -6.85 2.84
N MET A 103 -2.72 -7.98 3.48
CA MET A 103 -2.25 -8.33 4.83
C MET A 103 -0.73 -8.56 4.87
N SER A 104 -0.13 -9.12 3.81
CA SER A 104 1.33 -9.32 3.74
C SER A 104 2.11 -8.01 3.64
N LEU A 105 1.48 -6.98 3.07
CA LEU A 105 2.05 -5.64 2.96
C LEU A 105 1.86 -4.83 4.25
N GLU A 106 0.72 -4.98 4.92
CA GLU A 106 0.41 -4.32 6.19
C GLU A 106 -0.29 -5.25 7.19
N GLU A 107 0.52 -5.95 8.00
CA GLU A 107 0.00 -6.92 8.97
C GLU A 107 -0.71 -6.26 10.17
N SER A 108 -0.52 -4.96 10.38
CA SER A 108 -1.13 -4.20 11.48
C SER A 108 -2.62 -3.91 11.26
N ARG A 109 -3.11 -4.02 10.02
CA ARG A 109 -4.48 -3.71 9.65
C ARG A 109 -5.44 -4.82 10.05
N LEU A 110 -6.10 -4.62 11.19
CA LEU A 110 -7.08 -5.55 11.75
C LEU A 110 -8.36 -5.63 10.91
N ASP A 111 -8.70 -4.57 10.18
CA ASP A 111 -9.82 -4.53 9.24
C ASP A 111 -9.64 -5.55 8.11
N ILE A 112 -8.45 -5.62 7.50
CA ILE A 112 -8.12 -6.61 6.46
C ILE A 112 -8.25 -8.03 7.03
N ARG A 113 -7.72 -8.29 8.24
CA ARG A 113 -7.82 -9.61 8.89
C ARG A 113 -9.27 -9.98 9.21
N TYR A 114 -10.08 -9.02 9.64
CA TYR A 114 -11.50 -9.21 9.89
C TYR A 114 -12.25 -9.55 8.60
N ASP A 115 -12.01 -8.84 7.49
CA ASP A 115 -12.68 -9.10 6.21
C ASP A 115 -12.22 -10.41 5.57
N LEU A 116 -10.96 -10.81 5.78
CA LEU A 116 -10.47 -12.13 5.40
C LEU A 116 -11.21 -13.24 6.18
N ALA A 117 -11.38 -13.07 7.49
CA ALA A 117 -12.14 -13.99 8.34
C ALA A 117 -13.62 -14.08 7.92
N MET A 118 -14.22 -12.95 7.54
CA MET A 118 -15.56 -12.92 6.96
C MET A 118 -15.63 -13.69 5.64
N THR A 119 -14.63 -13.54 4.78
CA THR A 119 -14.55 -14.25 3.50
C THR A 119 -14.43 -15.76 3.72
N TYR A 120 -13.60 -16.21 4.67
CA TYR A 120 -13.54 -17.63 5.07
C TYR A 120 -14.88 -18.16 5.59
N SER A 121 -15.60 -17.37 6.39
CA SER A 121 -16.94 -17.72 6.86
C SER A 121 -17.93 -17.93 5.71
N MET A 122 -17.89 -17.04 4.69
CA MET A 122 -18.74 -17.17 3.50
C MET A 122 -18.38 -18.38 2.64
N LEU A 123 -17.11 -18.79 2.62
CA LEU A 123 -16.64 -20.00 1.95
C LEU A 123 -16.96 -21.30 2.71
N GLY A 124 -17.41 -21.20 3.97
CA GLY A 124 -17.70 -22.34 4.85
C GLY A 124 -16.50 -22.85 5.63
N MET A 125 -15.36 -22.16 5.57
CA MET A 125 -14.14 -22.44 6.33
C MET A 125 -14.25 -21.84 7.75
N TYR A 126 -15.14 -22.41 8.56
CA TYR A 126 -15.51 -21.85 9.86
C TYR A 126 -14.40 -21.93 10.89
N ASP A 127 -13.55 -22.95 10.85
CA ASP A 127 -12.44 -23.11 11.79
C ASP A 127 -11.39 -22.00 11.56
N GLU A 128 -11.01 -21.77 10.31
CA GLU A 128 -10.08 -20.71 9.89
C GLU A 128 -10.65 -19.31 10.13
N ALA A 129 -11.95 -19.12 9.86
CA ALA A 129 -12.65 -17.88 10.16
C ALA A 129 -12.61 -17.58 11.67
N LYS A 130 -12.94 -18.56 12.51
CA LYS A 130 -12.92 -18.41 13.97
C LYS A 130 -11.53 -18.08 14.48
N GLN A 131 -10.50 -18.80 14.05
CA GLN A 131 -9.11 -18.50 14.42
C GLN A 131 -8.74 -17.05 14.06
N SER A 132 -9.09 -16.61 12.85
CA SER A 132 -8.79 -15.26 12.38
C SER A 132 -9.51 -14.19 13.20
N PHE A 133 -10.77 -14.41 13.58
CA PHE A 133 -11.51 -13.51 14.48
C PHE A 133 -10.93 -13.49 15.91
N GLU A 134 -10.49 -14.62 16.44
CA GLU A 134 -9.81 -14.69 17.74
C GLU A 134 -8.51 -13.87 17.73
N GLU A 135 -7.72 -13.95 16.66
CA GLU A 135 -6.51 -13.13 16.50
C GLU A 135 -6.81 -11.63 16.45
N VAL A 136 -7.91 -11.22 15.79
CA VAL A 136 -8.39 -9.83 15.81
C VAL A 136 -8.71 -9.41 17.24
N LEU A 137 -9.43 -10.23 18.01
CA LEU A 137 -9.78 -9.94 19.41
C LEU A 137 -8.59 -9.98 20.37
N GLN A 138 -7.54 -10.74 20.06
CA GLN A 138 -6.30 -10.71 20.84
C GLN A 138 -5.58 -9.35 20.70
N ARG A 139 -5.63 -8.75 19.51
CA ARG A 139 -5.00 -7.44 19.24
C ARG A 139 -5.90 -6.27 19.62
N ASP A 140 -7.19 -6.35 19.33
CA ASP A 140 -8.22 -5.40 19.75
C ASP A 140 -9.35 -6.13 20.48
N PRO A 141 -9.25 -6.27 21.81
CA PRO A 141 -10.27 -6.90 22.63
C PRO A 141 -11.61 -6.18 22.62
N GLU A 142 -11.72 -4.95 22.11
CA GLU A 142 -12.97 -4.18 22.05
C GLU A 142 -13.58 -4.14 20.64
N HIS A 143 -13.03 -4.92 19.70
CA HIS A 143 -13.53 -5.00 18.34
C HIS A 143 -14.94 -5.63 18.27
N LYS A 144 -15.98 -4.77 18.32
CA LYS A 144 -17.40 -5.16 18.42
C LYS A 144 -17.81 -6.20 17.37
N LYS A 145 -17.50 -5.94 16.10
CA LYS A 145 -17.87 -6.83 14.99
C LYS A 145 -17.26 -8.22 15.14
N ALA A 146 -16.02 -8.33 15.64
CA ALA A 146 -15.37 -9.63 15.80
C ALA A 146 -15.97 -10.41 16.98
N LYS A 147 -16.36 -9.73 18.07
CA LYS A 147 -17.09 -10.34 19.19
C LYS A 147 -18.42 -10.93 18.73
N GLU A 148 -19.16 -10.18 17.93
CA GLU A 148 -20.44 -10.62 17.36
C GLU A 148 -20.27 -11.89 16.52
N GLN A 149 -19.25 -11.95 15.65
CA GLN A 149 -18.98 -13.12 14.83
C GLN A 149 -18.58 -14.34 15.68
N ILE A 150 -17.69 -14.19 16.66
CA ILE A 150 -17.31 -15.30 17.57
C ILE A 150 -18.51 -15.80 18.37
N ALA A 151 -19.36 -14.90 18.88
CA ALA A 151 -20.58 -15.29 19.57
C ALA A 151 -21.53 -16.06 18.65
N PHE A 152 -21.65 -15.64 17.39
CA PHE A 152 -22.41 -16.36 16.37
C PHE A 152 -21.87 -17.79 16.16
N PHE A 153 -20.56 -17.97 15.95
CA PHE A 153 -19.95 -19.31 15.83
C PHE A 153 -20.12 -20.17 17.08
N ALA A 154 -19.98 -19.58 18.27
CA ALA A 154 -20.18 -20.29 19.54
C ALA A 154 -21.63 -20.75 19.73
N SER A 155 -22.61 -20.07 19.11
CA SER A 155 -24.02 -20.46 19.16
C SER A 155 -24.42 -21.53 18.15
N MET A 156 -23.59 -21.78 17.13
CA MET A 156 -23.83 -22.81 16.11
C MET A 156 -23.24 -24.18 16.46
N ALA A 157 -22.33 -24.24 17.45
CA ALA A 157 -21.72 -25.46 17.96
C ALA A 157 -22.58 -26.12 19.05
#